data_AF-X1JWR0-F1
#
_entry.id   AF-X1JWR0-F1
#
_cell.length_a   1.000
_cell.length_b   1.000
_cell.length_c   1.000
_cell.angle_alpha   90.00
_cell.angle_beta   90.00
_cell.angle_gamma   90.00
#
_symmetry.space_group_name_H-M   'P 1'
#
loop_
_entity.id
_entity.type
_entity.pdbx_description
1 polymer ?
#
loop_
_entity_poly.entity_id
_entity_poly.type
_entity_poly.pdbx_seq_one_letter_code
_entity_poly.pdbx_strand_id
1 'polypeptide(L)'
;MLNSLKKLKPGWGIVPVLIFLALWEIVARLNLTPGQFSFPPFSTVMVEFYNLAASGVLGDNFFASLTRVLIGFCAGSIAGLVVGTAMGWMEKLNKALHPIVSLLYPIPALGWLPLLMLWIGINEMLPITIIFIC
;
A
#
# COMPACT_ATOMS: atom_id res chain seq x y z
N MET A 1 18.80 29.57 26.19
CA MET A 1 18.90 28.41 27.11
C MET A 1 18.39 27.16 26.40
N LEU A 2 19.07 26.76 25.31
CA LEU A 2 18.68 25.69 24.37
C LEU A 2 19.76 24.61 24.40
N ASN A 3 19.76 23.76 25.43
CA ASN A 3 20.83 22.75 25.58
C ASN A 3 20.39 21.46 26.30
N SER A 4 19.22 20.90 25.92
CA SER A 4 18.74 19.61 26.45
C SER A 4 18.39 18.58 25.37
N LEU A 5 19.02 18.69 24.18
CA LEU A 5 18.88 17.71 23.08
C LEU A 5 20.22 17.01 22.79
N LYS A 6 21.04 16.75 23.82
CA LYS A 6 22.24 15.94 23.69
C LYS A 6 22.09 14.64 24.47
N LYS A 7 22.13 13.54 23.70
CA LYS A 7 22.20 12.13 24.10
C LYS A 7 20.86 11.45 24.43
N LEU A 8 19.99 11.32 23.42
CA LEU A 8 19.21 10.09 23.32
C LEU A 8 20.21 8.94 23.22
N LYS A 9 20.44 8.26 24.34
CA LYS A 9 21.25 7.02 24.36
C LYS A 9 20.61 6.06 23.35
N PRO A 10 21.38 5.39 22.48
CA PRO A 10 20.85 4.58 21.38
C PRO A 10 19.88 3.45 21.81
N GLY A 11 19.80 3.11 23.11
CA GLY A 11 18.87 2.12 23.64
C GLY A 11 17.49 2.65 24.09
N TRP A 12 17.29 3.97 24.27
CA TRP A 12 16.03 4.48 24.82
C TRP A 12 14.89 4.55 23.78
N GLY A 13 15.23 4.54 22.49
CA GLY A 13 14.24 4.50 21.39
C GLY A 13 13.52 3.15 21.25
N ILE A 14 14.08 2.06 21.78
CA ILE A 14 13.48 0.72 21.75
C ILE A 14 12.43 0.52 22.84
N VAL A 15 12.51 1.30 23.92
CA VAL A 15 11.63 1.17 25.09
C VAL A 15 10.15 1.36 24.71
N PRO A 16 9.74 2.40 23.95
CA PRO A 16 8.35 2.54 23.50
C PRO A 16 7.86 1.37 22.65
N VAL A 17 8.72 0.81 21.79
CA VAL A 17 8.38 -0.33 20.93
C VAL A 17 8.13 -1.58 21.76
N LEU A 18 9.02 -1.88 22.72
CA LEU A 18 8.85 -3.02 23.62
C LEU A 18 7.61 -2.87 24.51
N ILE A 19 7.33 -1.67 25.01
CA ILE A 19 6.10 -1.38 25.77
C ILE A 19 4.88 -1.64 24.89
N PHE A 20 4.89 -1.16 23.64
CA PHE A 20 3.80 -1.39 22.70
C PHE A 20 3.58 -2.88 22.42
N LEU A 21 4.65 -3.64 22.15
CA LEU A 21 4.58 -5.09 21.90
C LEU A 21 4.08 -5.84 23.13
N ALA A 22 4.54 -5.48 24.33
CA ALA A 22 4.07 -6.06 25.58
C ALA A 22 2.59 -5.76 25.82
N LEU A 23 2.15 -4.52 25.57
CA LEU A 23 0.74 -4.13 25.66
C LEU A 23 -0.12 -4.90 24.65
N TRP A 24 0.30 -5.01 23.39
CA TRP A 24 -0.39 -5.82 22.38
C TRP A 24 -0.54 -7.26 22.87
N GLU A 25 0.55 -7.88 23.27
CA GLU A 25 0.59 -9.26 23.75
C GLU A 25 -0.34 -9.48 24.96
N ILE A 26 -0.35 -8.56 25.93
CA ILE A 26 -1.23 -8.60 27.10
C ILE A 26 -2.69 -8.43 26.69
N VAL A 27 -3.01 -7.41 25.90
CA VAL A 27 -4.40 -7.11 25.46
C VAL A 27 -4.98 -8.26 24.65
N ALA A 28 -4.19 -8.85 23.75
CA ALA A 28 -4.59 -10.02 22.97
C ALA A 28 -4.88 -11.25 23.85
N ARG A 29 -4.05 -11.49 24.88
CA ARG A 29 -4.26 -12.60 25.82
C ARG A 29 -5.41 -12.41 26.80
N LEU A 30 -5.73 -11.17 27.14
CA LEU A 30 -6.83 -10.85 28.05
C LEU A 30 -8.22 -11.06 27.42
N ASN A 31 -8.30 -11.45 26.13
CA ASN A 31 -9.55 -11.71 25.41
C ASN A 31 -10.58 -10.57 25.54
N LEU A 32 -10.09 -9.32 25.64
CA LEU A 32 -10.93 -8.13 25.84
C LEU A 32 -11.74 -7.74 24.59
N THR A 33 -11.50 -8.42 23.47
CA THR A 33 -12.19 -8.21 22.19
C THR A 33 -13.17 -9.36 21.88
N PRO A 34 -14.39 -9.07 21.40
CA PRO A 34 -15.31 -10.11 20.97
C PRO A 34 -14.74 -10.85 19.76
N GLY A 35 -14.48 -12.15 19.93
CA GLY A 35 -13.94 -13.03 18.88
C GLY A 35 -12.49 -13.41 19.15
N GLN A 36 -12.30 -14.61 19.71
CA GLN A 36 -11.01 -15.21 20.06
C GLN A 36 -10.01 -15.31 18.88
N PHE A 37 -10.49 -15.10 17.65
CA PHE A 37 -9.72 -15.23 16.41
C PHE A 37 -9.32 -13.89 15.75
N SER A 38 -9.91 -12.75 16.16
CA SER A 38 -9.74 -11.50 15.42
C SER A 38 -8.47 -10.73 15.78
N PHE A 39 -7.83 -11.04 16.92
CA PHE A 39 -6.65 -10.31 17.39
C PHE A 39 -5.64 -11.26 18.08
N PRO A 40 -4.82 -12.00 17.30
CA PRO A 40 -3.86 -12.94 17.85
C PRO A 40 -2.74 -12.21 18.63
N PRO A 41 -2.17 -12.87 19.66
CA PRO A 41 -0.96 -12.39 20.32
C PRO A 41 0.20 -12.24 19.33
N PHE A 42 1.10 -11.28 19.60
CA PHE A 42 2.30 -11.04 18.79
C PHE A 42 3.16 -12.30 18.64
N SER A 43 3.27 -13.11 19.69
CA SER A 43 4.01 -14.39 19.63
C SER A 43 3.44 -15.35 18.57
N THR A 44 2.12 -15.47 18.46
CA THR A 44 1.46 -16.28 17.43
C THR A 44 1.71 -15.73 16.03
N VAL A 45 1.69 -14.40 15.87
CA VAL A 45 2.02 -13.74 14.60
C VAL A 45 3.45 -14.05 14.17
N MET A 46 4.41 -14.05 15.09
CA MET A 46 5.81 -14.39 14.79
C MET A 46 5.99 -15.86 14.36
N VAL A 47 5.27 -16.78 15.01
CA VAL A 47 5.28 -18.19 14.62
C VAL A 47 4.72 -18.36 13.20
N GLU A 48 3.57 -17.73 12.93
CA GLU A 48 2.95 -17.84 11.61
C GLU A 48 3.76 -17.15 10.52
N PHE A 49 4.39 -16.01 10.83
CA PHE A 49 5.34 -15.36 9.95
C PHE A 49 6.48 -16.31 9.55
N TYR A 50 7.07 -17.03 10.51
CA TYR A 50 8.10 -18.02 10.23
C TYR A 50 7.57 -19.18 9.38
N ASN A 51 6.37 -19.69 9.69
CA ASN A 51 5.74 -20.76 8.92
C ASN A 51 5.51 -20.36 7.45
N LEU A 52 4.97 -19.16 7.21
CA LEU A 52 4.72 -18.63 5.87
C LEU A 52 6.02 -18.31 5.12
N ALA A 53 7.05 -17.84 5.83
CA ALA A 53 8.36 -17.61 5.25
C ALA A 53 9.06 -18.94 4.88
N ALA A 54 9.03 -19.93 5.76
CA ALA A 54 9.66 -21.24 5.54
C ALA A 54 8.93 -22.08 4.48
N SER A 55 7.61 -21.95 4.37
CA SER A 55 6.80 -22.63 3.34
C SER A 55 6.90 -21.99 1.96
N GLY A 56 7.53 -20.82 1.83
CA GLY A 56 7.66 -20.08 0.55
C GLY A 56 6.41 -19.28 0.14
N VAL A 57 5.27 -19.53 0.78
CA VAL A 57 3.98 -18.85 0.51
C VAL A 57 4.10 -17.33 0.67
N LEU A 58 4.87 -16.85 1.65
CA LEU A 58 5.09 -15.42 1.83
C LEU A 58 5.84 -14.80 0.64
N GLY A 59 6.84 -15.52 0.12
CA GLY A 59 7.60 -15.12 -1.06
C GLY A 59 6.72 -15.09 -2.31
N ASP A 60 5.96 -16.15 -2.56
CA ASP A 60 5.08 -16.25 -3.73
C ASP A 60 4.05 -15.11 -3.75
N ASN A 61 3.40 -14.83 -2.62
CA ASN A 61 2.45 -13.72 -2.51
C ASN A 61 3.12 -12.36 -2.68
N PHE A 62 4.34 -12.20 -2.14
CA PHE A 62 5.12 -10.97 -2.32
C PHE A 62 5.45 -10.74 -3.80
N PHE A 63 5.96 -11.76 -4.50
CA PHE A 63 6.27 -11.66 -5.92
C PHE A 63 5.01 -11.43 -6.77
N ALA A 64 3.90 -12.12 -6.47
CA ALA A 64 2.63 -11.88 -7.15
C ALA A 64 2.16 -10.43 -6.98
N SER A 65 2.23 -9.88 -5.76
CA SER A 65 1.91 -8.47 -5.50
C SER A 65 2.85 -7.52 -6.25
N LEU A 66 4.16 -7.79 -6.20
CA LEU A 66 5.17 -6.99 -6.87
C LEU A 66 4.98 -6.98 -8.40
N THR A 67 4.71 -8.13 -9.02
CA THR A 67 4.45 -8.23 -10.45
C THR A 67 3.25 -7.39 -10.87
N ARG A 68 2.15 -7.42 -10.12
CA ARG A 68 0.97 -6.57 -10.39
C ARG A 68 1.33 -5.09 -10.35
N VAL A 69 2.10 -4.68 -9.34
CA VAL A 69 2.56 -3.28 -9.20
C VAL A 69 3.43 -2.88 -10.37
N LEU A 70 4.41 -3.69 -10.75
CA LEU A 70 5.30 -3.41 -11.87
C LEU A 70 4.55 -3.31 -13.20
N ILE A 71 3.60 -4.22 -13.46
CA ILE A 71 2.80 -4.19 -14.68
C ILE A 71 1.97 -2.90 -14.74
N GLY A 72 1.22 -2.59 -13.67
CA GLY A 72 0.39 -1.39 -13.61
C GLY A 72 1.23 -0.11 -13.74
N PHE A 73 2.34 -0.03 -12.99
CA PHE A 73 3.24 1.12 -12.99
C PHE A 73 3.91 1.35 -14.34
N CYS A 74 4.45 0.29 -14.97
CA CYS A 74 5.10 0.42 -16.27
C CYS A 74 4.10 0.81 -17.36
N ALA A 75 2.94 0.17 -17.41
CA ALA A 75 1.90 0.50 -18.37
C ALA A 75 1.37 1.93 -18.18
N GLY A 76 1.08 2.32 -16.94
CA GLY A 76 0.60 3.66 -16.59
C GLY A 76 1.64 4.74 -16.88
N SER A 77 2.89 4.52 -16.49
CA SER A 77 3.99 5.45 -16.76
C SER A 77 4.23 5.64 -18.25
N ILE A 78 4.22 4.58 -19.05
CA ILE A 78 4.40 4.67 -20.50
C ILE A 78 3.23 5.45 -21.12
N ALA A 79 1.98 5.11 -20.77
CA ALA A 79 0.81 5.81 -21.28
C ALA A 79 0.81 7.30 -20.88
N GLY A 80 1.08 7.60 -19.61
CA GLY A 80 1.18 8.96 -19.09
C GLY A 80 2.31 9.76 -19.73
N LEU A 81 3.48 9.17 -19.93
CA LEU A 81 4.59 9.82 -20.64
C LEU A 81 4.22 10.12 -22.09
N VAL A 82 3.62 9.18 -22.81
CA VAL A 82 3.22 9.38 -24.20
C VAL A 82 2.18 10.49 -24.30
N VAL A 83 1.14 10.46 -23.47
CA VAL A 83 0.08 11.47 -23.49
C VAL A 83 0.61 12.84 -23.06
N GLY A 84 1.36 12.89 -21.96
CA GLY A 84 1.92 14.12 -21.42
C GLY A 84 2.93 14.78 -22.35
N THR A 85 3.81 14.00 -23.00
CA THR A 85 4.75 14.54 -24.00
C THR A 85 4.03 15.02 -25.25
N ALA A 86 3.01 14.29 -25.73
CA ALA A 86 2.22 14.71 -26.88
C ALA A 86 1.45 16.02 -26.61
N MET A 87 0.89 16.18 -25.40
CA MET A 87 0.26 17.44 -24.96
C MET A 87 1.29 18.57 -24.86
N GLY A 88 2.50 18.30 -24.36
CA GLY A 88 3.58 19.30 -24.28
C GLY A 88 4.12 19.74 -25.64
N TRP A 89 4.09 18.86 -26.64
CA TRP A 89 4.56 19.18 -28.00
C TRP A 89 3.47 19.90 -28.82
N MET A 90 2.22 19.45 -28.74
CA MET A 90 1.15 19.92 -29.64
C MET A 90 0.09 20.75 -28.89
N GLU A 91 0.07 22.06 -29.14
CA GLU A 91 -0.90 22.99 -28.53
C GLU A 91 -2.36 22.60 -28.81
N LYS A 92 -2.66 22.03 -29.99
CA LYS A 92 -4.01 21.52 -30.31
C LYS A 92 -4.42 20.35 -29.42
N LEU A 93 -3.48 19.43 -29.16
CA LEU A 93 -3.74 18.25 -28.33
C LEU A 93 -3.85 18.63 -26.86
N ASN A 94 -3.03 19.58 -26.41
CA ASN A 94 -3.15 20.17 -25.09
C ASN A 94 -4.55 20.75 -24.87
N LYS A 95 -5.03 21.63 -25.76
CA LYS A 95 -6.38 22.23 -25.64
C LYS A 95 -7.51 21.20 -25.61
N ALA A 96 -7.37 20.09 -26.32
CA ALA A 96 -8.38 19.03 -26.38
C ALA A 96 -8.38 18.13 -25.13
N LEU A 97 -7.20 17.70 -24.66
CA LEU A 97 -7.07 16.74 -23.55
C LEU A 97 -7.00 17.41 -22.18
N HIS A 98 -6.56 18.67 -22.09
CA HIS A 98 -6.39 19.37 -20.83
C HIS A 98 -7.68 19.42 -19.97
N PRO A 99 -8.89 19.67 -20.50
CA PRO A 99 -10.11 19.60 -19.71
C PRO A 99 -10.37 18.21 -19.13
N ILE A 100 -10.14 17.15 -19.92
CA ILE A 100 -10.34 15.76 -19.49
C ILE A 100 -9.36 15.42 -18.37
N VAL A 101 -8.07 15.71 -18.56
CA VAL A 101 -7.03 15.46 -17.56
C VAL A 101 -7.31 16.23 -16.27
N SER A 102 -7.67 17.52 -16.37
CA SER A 102 -7.99 18.36 -15.22
C SER A 102 -9.23 17.88 -14.44
N LEU A 103 -10.18 17.21 -15.10
CA LEU A 103 -11.35 16.59 -14.44
C LEU A 103 -11.00 15.28 -13.73
N LEU A 104 -10.10 14.47 -14.30
CA LEU A 104 -9.71 13.18 -13.75
C LEU A 104 -8.66 13.30 -12.63
N TYR A 105 -7.76 14.27 -12.73
CA TYR A 105 -6.66 14.51 -11.78
C TYR A 105 -7.08 14.59 -10.29
N PRO A 106 -8.17 15.28 -9.90
CA PRO A 106 -8.57 15.34 -8.49
C PRO A 106 -9.23 14.05 -7.96
N ILE A 107 -9.55 13.09 -8.83
CA ILE A 107 -10.24 11.86 -8.42
C ILE A 107 -9.19 10.90 -7.85
N PRO A 108 -9.25 10.52 -6.57
CA PRO A 108 -8.32 9.57 -6.00
C PRO A 108 -8.45 8.22 -6.71
N ALA A 109 -7.35 7.50 -6.94
CA ALA A 109 -7.37 6.20 -7.61
C ALA A 109 -8.33 5.19 -6.93
N LEU A 110 -8.41 5.20 -5.60
CA LEU A 110 -9.35 4.39 -4.82
C LEU A 110 -10.82 4.73 -5.08
N GLY A 111 -11.13 5.94 -5.56
CA GLY A 111 -12.48 6.35 -5.95
C GLY A 111 -13.05 5.56 -7.14
N TRP A 112 -12.17 4.98 -7.98
CA TRP A 112 -12.56 4.15 -9.12
C TRP A 112 -12.92 2.72 -8.74
N LEU A 113 -12.57 2.30 -7.52
CA LEU A 113 -12.63 0.91 -7.07
C LEU A 113 -14.02 0.26 -7.25
N PRO A 114 -15.16 0.91 -6.89
CA PRO A 114 -16.48 0.33 -7.11
C PRO A 114 -16.82 0.10 -8.58
N LEU A 115 -16.44 1.03 -9.45
CA LEU A 115 -16.71 0.96 -10.89
C LEU A 115 -15.85 -0.13 -11.57
N LEU A 116 -14.58 -0.20 -11.20
CA LEU A 116 -13.65 -1.22 -11.68
C LEU A 116 -14.05 -2.62 -11.21
N MET A 117 -14.53 -2.76 -9.98
CA MET A 117 -15.10 -4.01 -9.48
C MET A 117 -16.30 -4.48 -10.30
N LEU A 118 -17.15 -3.55 -10.75
CA LEU A 118 -18.32 -3.87 -11.57
C LEU A 118 -17.95 -4.20 -13.03
N TRP A 119 -17.01 -3.46 -13.63
CA TRP A 119 -16.63 -3.65 -15.03
C TRP A 119 -15.68 -4.83 -15.27
N ILE A 120 -14.65 -4.97 -14.42
CA ILE A 120 -13.56 -5.93 -14.60
C ILE A 120 -13.74 -7.15 -13.70
N GLY A 121 -14.51 -7.02 -12.61
CA GLY A 121 -14.69 -8.04 -11.59
C GLY A 121 -13.59 -8.02 -10.53
N ILE A 122 -13.73 -8.89 -9.52
CA ILE A 122 -12.73 -9.07 -8.46
C ILE A 122 -11.76 -10.15 -8.90
N ASN A 123 -10.67 -9.74 -9.56
CA ASN A 123 -9.64 -10.63 -10.06
C ASN A 123 -8.27 -9.91 -10.08
N GLU A 124 -7.26 -10.57 -10.65
CA GLU A 124 -5.89 -10.09 -10.80
C GLU A 124 -5.77 -8.76 -11.58
N MET A 125 -6.71 -8.47 -12.49
CA MET A 125 -6.71 -7.25 -13.30
C MET A 125 -7.14 -6.00 -12.50
N LEU A 126 -7.90 -6.18 -11.42
CA LEU A 126 -8.41 -5.07 -10.62
C LEU A 126 -7.29 -4.23 -9.98
N PRO A 127 -6.37 -4.81 -9.18
CA PRO A 127 -5.26 -4.04 -8.61
C PRO A 127 -4.33 -3.47 -9.69
N ILE A 128 -4.11 -4.19 -10.80
CA ILE A 128 -3.27 -3.72 -11.91
C ILE A 128 -3.89 -2.46 -12.54
N THR A 129 -5.19 -2.45 -12.78
CA THR A 129 -5.90 -1.31 -13.38
C THR A 129 -5.94 -0.10 -12.45
N ILE A 130 -6.08 -0.32 -11.14
CA ILE A 130 -6.01 0.77 -10.16
C ILE A 130 -4.62 1.43 -10.23
N ILE A 131 -3.56 0.63 -10.21
CA ILE A 131 -2.18 1.14 -10.25
C ILE A 131 -1.86 1.82 -11.59
N PHE A 132 -2.47 1.37 -12.69
CA PHE A 132 -2.36 2.03 -13.99
C PHE A 132 -2.95 3.44 -14.01
N ILE A 133 -4.00 3.71 -13.22
CA ILE A 133 -4.70 5.01 -13.17
C ILE A 133 -4.07 5.97 -12.14
N CYS A 134 -3.35 5.45 -11.15
CA CYS A 134 -2.61 6.23 -10.14
C CYS A 134 -1.55 7.14 -10.78
#